data_AF-A0A195EUR7-F1
#
_entry.id   AF-A0A195EUR7-F1
#
_cell.length_a   1.000
_cell.length_b   1.000
_cell.length_c   1.000
_cell.angle_alpha   90.00
_cell.angle_beta   90.00
_cell.angle_gamma   90.00
#
_symmetry.space_group_name_H-M   'P 1'
#
loop_
_entity.id
_entity.type
_entity.pdbx_description
1 polymer ?
#
loop_
_entity_poly.entity_id
_entity_poly.type
_entity_poly.pdbx_seq_one_letter_code
_entity_poly.pdbx_strand_id
1 'polypeptide(L)' 'EVIDGIFYGQELALVEKNLEEEQFIVDRMIKSRGRGANKQVLVNWRGYPSKFDTWIPASSLISLRDGGGTISSGTPE' A
#
# COMPACT_ATOMS: atom_id res chain seq x y z
N GLU A 1 4.77 7.29 -20.02
CA GLU A 1 3.33 7.55 -20.22
C GLU A 1 3.14 9.05 -20.31
N VAL A 2 2.52 9.52 -21.38
CA VAL A 2 2.12 10.92 -21.56
C VAL A 2 0.74 11.04 -20.91
N ILE A 3 0.62 11.86 -19.87
CA ILE A 3 -0.67 12.13 -19.24
C ILE A 3 -1.41 13.10 -20.17
N ASP A 4 -2.53 12.66 -20.74
CA ASP A 4 -3.40 13.49 -21.57
C ASP A 4 -4.29 14.35 -20.65
N GLY A 5 -3.71 15.42 -20.09
CA GLY A 5 -4.37 16.28 -19.13
C GLY A 5 -3.74 17.66 -19.01
N ILE A 6 -4.58 18.68 -18.87
CA ILE A 6 -4.23 20.11 -18.84
C ILE A 6 -3.73 20.63 -17.48
N PHE A 7 -3.35 19.76 -16.54
CA PHE A 7 -2.96 20.21 -15.21
C PHE A 7 -1.60 20.90 -15.27
N TYR A 8 -1.60 22.22 -15.08
CA TYR A 8 -0.36 22.96 -14.95
C TYR A 8 0.23 22.66 -13.58
N GLY A 9 1.55 22.51 -13.49
CA GLY A 9 2.22 22.21 -12.21
C GLY A 9 1.91 23.22 -11.10
N GLN A 10 1.48 24.43 -11.45
CA GLN A 10 1.06 25.49 -10.51
C GLN A 10 -0.32 25.23 -9.88
N GLU A 11 -1.17 24.41 -10.50
CA GLU A 11 -2.50 24.03 -10.00
C GLU A 11 -2.45 22.77 -9.13
N LEU A 12 -1.28 22.11 -9.04
CA LEU A 12 -1.10 20.94 -8.20
C LEU A 12 -1.04 21.36 -6.73
N ALA A 13 -1.99 20.87 -5.94
CA ALA A 13 -1.92 20.97 -4.49
C ALA A 13 -0.91 19.96 -3.93
N LEU A 14 0.01 20.41 -3.08
CA LEU A 14 0.84 19.50 -2.30
C LEU A 14 -0.05 18.75 -1.32
N VAL A 15 -0.05 17.43 -1.42
CA VAL A 15 -0.71 16.57 -0.47
C VAL A 15 0.34 16.11 0.54
N GLU A 16 0.38 16.75 1.70
CA GLU A 16 1.15 16.28 2.85
C GLU A 16 0.40 15.13 3.52
N LYS A 17 0.62 13.93 3.01
CA LYS A 17 0.14 12.69 3.64
C LYS A 17 1.32 11.94 4.23
N ASN A 18 1.13 11.45 5.45
CA ASN A 18 2.08 10.51 6.04
C ASN A 18 1.85 9.12 5.41
N LEU A 19 2.65 8.81 4.40
CA LEU A 19 2.57 7.53 3.67
C LEU A 19 2.84 6.31 4.55
N GLU A 20 3.43 6.50 5.74
CA GLU A 20 3.74 5.42 6.67
C GLU A 20 2.51 4.96 7.47
N GLU A 21 1.52 5.84 7.63
CA GLU A 21 0.30 5.59 8.40
C GLU A 21 -0.93 5.31 7.52
N GLU A 22 -0.83 5.59 6.22
CA GLU A 22 -1.95 5.45 5.29
C GLU A 22 -2.08 4.03 4.73
N GLN A 23 -3.32 3.57 4.60
CA GLN A 23 -3.63 2.27 4.01
C GLN A 23 -3.95 2.42 2.53
N PHE A 24 -3.29 1.59 1.71
CA PHE A 24 -3.50 1.56 0.27
C PHE A 24 -4.09 0.21 -0.16
N ILE A 25 -4.96 0.25 -1.16
CA ILE A 25 -5.58 -0.96 -1.70
C ILE A 25 -4.59 -1.63 -2.65
N VAL A 26 -4.22 -2.87 -2.33
CA VAL A 26 -3.47 -3.74 -3.25
C VAL A 26 -4.41 -4.24 -4.34
N ASP A 27 -4.06 -4.01 -5.60
CA ASP A 27 -4.78 -4.58 -6.74
C ASP A 27 -4.32 -6.02 -7.01
N ARG A 28 -2.99 -6.24 -7.00
CA ARG A 28 -2.41 -7.56 -7.27
C ARG A 28 -1.11 -7.78 -6.49
N MET A 29 -0.91 -9.02 -6.03
CA MET A 29 0.41 -9.50 -5.59
C MET A 29 1.15 -10.13 -6.77
N ILE A 30 2.30 -9.57 -7.14
CA ILE A 30 3.06 -9.96 -8.34
C ILE A 30 4.07 -11.06 -8.00
N LYS A 31 4.82 -10.88 -6.91
CA LYS A 31 5.90 -11.79 -6.49
C LYS A 31 5.97 -11.89 -4.97
N SER A 32 6.61 -12.94 -4.49
CA SER A 32 6.97 -13.08 -3.09
C SER A 32 8.43 -13.51 -2.96
N ARG A 33 9.09 -13.10 -1.88
CA ARG A 33 10.46 -13.47 -1.55
C ARG A 33 10.66 -13.57 -0.04
N GLY A 34 11.77 -14.19 0.38
CA GLY A 34 12.09 -14.38 1.79
C GLY A 34 11.27 -15.50 2.45
N ARG A 35 11.48 -15.68 3.76
CA ARG A 35 10.83 -16.72 4.58
C ARG A 35 10.60 -16.21 6.00
N GLY A 36 9.63 -16.79 6.69
CA GLY A 36 9.30 -16.44 8.08
C GLY A 36 8.94 -14.96 8.24
N ALA A 37 9.47 -14.32 9.29
CA ALA A 37 9.25 -12.91 9.60
C ALA A 37 9.75 -11.94 8.50
N ASN A 38 10.74 -12.35 7.70
CA ASN A 38 11.31 -11.51 6.64
C ASN A 38 10.66 -11.74 5.27
N LYS A 39 9.48 -12.38 5.24
CA LYS A 39 8.74 -12.58 3.99
C LYS A 39 8.24 -11.24 3.46
N GLN A 40 8.54 -10.95 2.19
CA GLN A 40 8.09 -9.76 1.49
C GLN A 40 7.27 -10.13 0.27
N VAL A 41 6.38 -9.24 -0.14
CA VAL A 41 5.54 -9.36 -1.33
C VAL A 41 5.67 -8.10 -2.18
N LEU A 42 5.76 -8.28 -3.49
CA LEU A 42 5.73 -7.19 -4.46
C LEU A 42 4.27 -6.94 -4.79
N VAL A 43 3.78 -5.75 -4.44
CA VAL A 43 2.38 -5.37 -4.65
C VAL A 43 2.27 -4.36 -5.77
N ASN A 44 1.23 -4.52 -6.58
CA ASN A 44 0.72 -3.49 -7.46
C ASN A 44 -0.45 -2.79 -6.77
N TRP A 45 -0.38 -1.46 -6.71
CA TRP A 45 -1.35 -0.63 -6.01
C TRP A 45 -2.51 -0.25 -6.93
N ARG A 46 -3.74 -0.37 -6.44
CA ARG A 46 -4.93 -0.01 -7.20
C ARG A 46 -4.90 1.47 -7.57
N GLY A 47 -5.03 1.76 -8.86
CA GLY A 47 -5.03 3.13 -9.38
C GLY A 47 -3.65 3.74 -9.62
N TYR A 48 -2.56 2.98 -9.39
CA TYR A 48 -1.20 3.45 -9.65
C TYR A 48 -0.53 2.64 -10.77
N PRO A 49 0.25 3.28 -11.64
CA PRO A 49 1.04 2.59 -12.64
C PRO A 49 2.05 1.61 -12.01
N SER A 50 2.39 0.53 -12.73
CA SER A 50 3.30 -0.53 -12.26
C SER A 50 4.72 -0.05 -11.91
N LYS A 51 5.12 1.13 -12.37
CA LYS A 51 6.39 1.76 -11.94
C LYS A 51 6.45 2.04 -10.43
N PHE A 52 5.30 2.07 -9.76
CA PHE A 52 5.18 2.24 -8.31
C PHE A 52 5.01 0.90 -7.56
N ASP A 53 5.23 -0.24 -8.21
CA ASP A 53 5.18 -1.54 -7.55
C ASP A 53 6.27 -1.61 -6.47
N THR A 54 5.86 -1.93 -5.24
CA THR A 54 6.74 -1.86 -4.07
C THR A 54 6.80 -3.20 -3.34
N TRP A 55 7.99 -3.56 -2.85
CA TRP A 55 8.15 -4.67 -1.91
C TRP A 55 7.75 -4.23 -0.50
N ILE A 56 6.71 -4.85 0.04
CA ILE A 56 6.26 -4.62 1.42
C ILE A 56 6.41 -5.90 2.27
N PRO A 57 6.54 -5.79 3.60
CA PRO A 57 6.44 -6.94 4.48
C PRO A 57 5.10 -7.66 4.29
N ALA A 58 5.11 -8.99 4.24
CA ALA A 58 3.85 -9.74 4.12
C ALA A 58 2.93 -9.52 5.34
N SER A 59 3.50 -9.15 6.50
CA SER A 59 2.78 -8.83 7.73
C SER A 59 2.01 -7.50 7.69
N SER A 60 2.28 -6.61 6.73
CA SER A 60 1.54 -5.35 6.60
C SER A 60 0.25 -5.47 5.79
N LEU A 61 -0.04 -6.66 5.23
CA LEU A 61 -1.26 -6.90 4.48
C LEU A 61 -2.46 -7.08 5.42
N ILE A 62 -3.50 -6.28 5.20
CA ILE A 62 -4.77 -6.35 5.90
C ILE A 62 -5.83 -6.87 4.92
N SER A 63 -6.61 -7.87 5.33
CA SER A 63 -7.64 -8.45 4.48
C SER A 63 -8.93 -7.63 4.55
N LEU A 64 -9.43 -7.16 3.40
CA LEU A 64 -10.64 -6.32 3.30
C LEU A 64 -11.96 -7.04 3.67
N ARG A 65 -11.90 -8.30 4.11
CA ARG A 65 -13.07 -9.13 4.45
C ARG A 65 -13.59 -8.90 5.87
N ASP A 66 -12.83 -8.21 6.72
CA ASP A 66 -13.15 -8.07 8.14
C ASP A 66 -13.73 -6.68 8.44
N GLY A 67 -14.97 -6.44 7.99
CA GLY A 67 -15.82 -5.35 8.47
C GLY A 67 -16.34 -5.57 9.89
N GLY A 68 -15.52 -6.09 10.80
CA GLY A 68 -15.82 -6.34 12.20
C GLY A 68 -14.57 -6.09 13.03
N GLY A 69 -14.53 -4.95 13.72
CA GLY A 69 -13.32 -4.43 14.34
C GLY A 69 -12.69 -5.34 15.39
N THR A 70 -11.35 -5.39 15.37
CA THR A 70 -10.53 -5.67 16.55
C THR A 70 -9.21 -4.89 16.43
N ILE A 71 -9.17 -3.66 16.94
CA ILE A 71 -7.93 -3.10 17.47
C ILE A 71 -7.98 -3.24 18.98
N SER A 72 -7.63 -4.43 19.46
CA SER A 72 -7.28 -4.64 20.86
C SER A 72 -5.83 -5.10 20.88
N SER A 73 -4.91 -4.15 20.84
CA SER A 73 -3.54 -4.36 21.32
C SER A 73 -3.62 -4.49 22.85
N GLY A 74 -3.86 -5.71 23.32
CA GLY A 74 -3.69 -6.09 24.71
C GLY A 74 -2.69 -7.25 24.76
N THR A 75 -1.44 -6.93 25.07
CA THR A 75 -0.41 -7.90 25.44
C THR A 75 -0.81 -8.58 26.75
N PRO A 76 -0.82 -9.93 26.84
CA PRO A 76 -0.69 -10.60 28.11
C PRO A 76 0.75 -11.09 28.26
N GLU A 77 1.51 -10.43 29.13
CA GLU A 77 2.41 -11.04 30.13
C GLU A 77 2.93 -9.96 31.08
#